data_AF-A0AAP0KDX4-F1
#
_entry.id   AF-A0AAP0KDX4-F1
#
_cell.length_a   1.000
_cell.length_b   1.000
_cell.length_c   1.000
_cell.angle_alpha   90.00
_cell.angle_beta   90.00
_cell.angle_gamma   90.00
#
_symmetry.space_group_name_H-M   'P 1'
#
loop_
_entity.id
_entity.type
_entity.pdbx_description
1 polymer ?
#
loop_
_entity_poly.entity_id
_entity_poly.type
_entity_poly.pdbx_seq_one_letter_code
_entity_poly.pdbx_strand_id
1 'polypeptide(L)'
;MGEAWGTLCEGTMQVKKTKLRILEEHYETFRVGSDEDIATAITRFTKLLNEIKNLGKNYDQETSVYKFLRGLPKEWDAKKYAIQSAQNLGDYTFDALCGELTVHEFELKDRARLEALSGGTKSSRKDIALKANSSP
;
A
#
# COMPACT_ATOMS: atom_id res chain seq x y z
N MET A 1 -13.27 -51.26 0.11
CA MET A 1 -12.98 -50.28 -0.96
C MET A 1 -13.35 -48.83 -0.62
N GLY A 2 -13.97 -48.52 0.53
CA GLY A 2 -14.35 -47.14 0.91
C GLY A 2 -13.27 -46.30 1.61
N GLU A 3 -12.21 -46.92 2.13
CA GLU A 3 -11.21 -46.23 2.97
C GLU A 3 -10.25 -45.34 2.17
N ALA A 4 -9.83 -45.78 0.97
CA ALA A 4 -8.88 -45.04 0.13
C ALA A 4 -9.43 -43.69 -0.37
N TRP A 5 -10.72 -43.62 -0.67
CA TRP A 5 -11.38 -42.37 -1.09
C TRP A 5 -11.50 -41.37 0.06
N GLY A 6 -11.78 -41.83 1.28
CA GLY A 6 -11.80 -40.99 2.47
C GLY A 6 -10.44 -40.33 2.72
N THR A 7 -9.37 -41.12 2.70
CA THR A 7 -8.00 -40.61 2.91
C THR A 7 -7.54 -39.64 1.81
N LEU A 8 -7.88 -39.88 0.54
CA LEU A 8 -7.52 -38.99 -0.56
C LEU A 8 -8.26 -37.64 -0.51
N CYS A 9 -9.56 -37.67 -0.21
CA CYS A 9 -10.36 -36.47 -0.02
C CYS A 9 -9.88 -35.66 1.18
N GLU A 10 -9.57 -36.32 2.30
CA GLU A 10 -9.04 -35.69 3.50
C GLU A 10 -7.67 -35.04 3.26
N GLY A 11 -6.75 -35.74 2.57
CA GLY A 11 -5.46 -35.17 2.16
C GLY A 11 -5.62 -33.92 1.29
N THR A 12 -6.56 -33.94 0.34
CA THR A 12 -6.86 -32.78 -0.52
C THR A 12 -7.41 -31.60 0.28
N MET A 13 -8.29 -31.86 1.25
CA MET A 13 -8.81 -30.82 2.15
C MET A 13 -7.71 -30.23 3.04
N GLN A 14 -6.80 -31.06 3.55
CA GLN A 14 -5.70 -30.62 4.40
C GLN A 14 -4.71 -29.72 3.65
N VAL A 15 -4.42 -30.03 2.39
CA VAL A 15 -3.58 -29.19 1.52
C VAL A 15 -4.24 -27.82 1.29
N LYS A 16 -5.55 -27.79 0.98
CA LYS A 16 -6.29 -26.53 0.80
C LYS A 16 -6.28 -25.67 2.06
N LYS A 17 -6.53 -26.26 3.23
CA LYS A 17 -6.49 -25.56 4.53
C LYS A 17 -5.11 -24.97 4.82
N THR A 18 -4.05 -25.76 4.59
CA THR A 18 -2.67 -25.31 4.83
C THR A 18 -2.29 -24.15 3.91
N LYS A 19 -2.64 -24.26 2.63
CA LYS A 19 -2.42 -23.18 1.65
C LYS A 19 -3.17 -21.91 2.01
N LEU A 20 -4.44 -22.03 2.43
CA LEU A 20 -5.24 -20.89 2.85
C LEU A 20 -4.58 -20.17 4.03
N ARG A 21 -4.14 -20.90 5.05
CA ARG A 21 -3.45 -20.31 6.22
C ARG A 21 -2.21 -19.50 5.83
N ILE A 22 -1.39 -20.02 4.92
CA ILE A 22 -0.18 -19.32 4.45
C ILE A 22 -0.55 -18.03 3.71
N LEU A 23 -1.60 -18.08 2.86
CA LEU A 23 -2.06 -16.89 2.15
C LEU A 23 -2.69 -15.85 3.08
N GLU A 24 -3.39 -16.29 4.12
CA GLU A 24 -3.90 -15.41 5.17
C GLU A 24 -2.75 -14.72 5.92
N GLU A 25 -1.68 -15.44 6.25
CA GLU A 25 -0.48 -14.85 6.86
C GLU A 25 0.14 -13.79 5.93
N HIS A 26 0.33 -14.11 4.65
CA HIS A 26 0.83 -13.15 3.67
C HIS A 26 -0.07 -11.91 3.53
N TYR A 27 -1.39 -12.07 3.67
CA TYR A 27 -2.36 -10.98 3.65
C TYR A 27 -2.23 -10.11 4.90
N GLU A 28 -2.09 -10.73 6.07
CA GLU A 28 -1.94 -10.00 7.34
C GLU A 28 -0.62 -9.22 7.41
N THR A 29 0.46 -9.78 6.86
CA THR A 29 1.79 -9.16 6.84
C THR A 29 2.07 -8.37 5.55
N PHE A 30 1.07 -8.14 4.70
CA PHE A 30 1.27 -7.46 3.43
C PHE A 30 1.85 -6.06 3.64
N ARG A 31 2.94 -5.77 2.93
CA ARG A 31 3.59 -4.46 2.88
C ARG A 31 4.08 -4.17 1.47
N VAL A 32 4.07 -2.88 1.15
CA VAL A 32 4.68 -2.32 -0.05
C VAL A 32 6.14 -1.99 0.28
N GLY A 33 7.06 -2.47 -0.55
CA GLY A 33 8.48 -2.14 -0.40
C GLY A 33 8.76 -0.66 -0.69
N SER A 34 9.84 -0.11 -0.12
CA SER A 34 10.27 1.27 -0.42
C SER A 34 10.68 1.46 -1.88
N ASP A 35 11.24 0.41 -2.49
CA ASP A 35 11.69 0.39 -3.88
C ASP A 35 10.65 -0.26 -4.82
N GLU A 36 9.50 -0.66 -4.29
CA GLU A 36 8.41 -1.27 -5.05
C GLU A 36 7.48 -0.17 -5.59
N ASP A 37 7.21 -0.18 -6.89
CA ASP A 37 6.21 0.72 -7.46
C ASP A 37 4.79 0.29 -7.07
N ILE A 38 3.90 1.27 -6.99
CA ILE A 38 2.50 1.07 -6.57
C ILE A 38 1.75 0.11 -7.50
N ALA A 39 2.01 0.12 -8.80
CA ALA A 39 1.32 -0.78 -9.75
C ALA A 39 1.71 -2.25 -9.52
N THR A 40 2.99 -2.51 -9.24
CA THR A 40 3.49 -3.84 -8.83
C THR A 40 2.85 -4.27 -7.51
N ALA A 41 2.79 -3.38 -6.52
CA ALA A 41 2.17 -3.66 -5.23
C ALA A 41 0.67 -4.01 -5.36
N ILE A 42 -0.09 -3.23 -6.14
CA ILE A 42 -1.51 -3.49 -6.45
C ILE A 42 -1.65 -4.87 -7.10
N THR A 43 -0.80 -5.20 -8.07
CA THR A 43 -0.85 -6.49 -8.78
C THR A 43 -0.62 -7.66 -7.81
N ARG A 44 0.38 -7.56 -6.92
CA ARG A 44 0.63 -8.59 -5.90
C ARG A 44 -0.56 -8.76 -4.95
N PHE A 45 -1.13 -7.64 -4.49
CA PHE A 45 -2.25 -7.67 -3.57
C PHE A 45 -3.51 -8.27 -4.19
N THR A 46 -3.85 -7.88 -5.42
CA THR A 46 -4.99 -8.44 -6.17
C THR A 46 -4.81 -9.93 -6.43
N LYS A 47 -3.59 -10.36 -6.78
CA LYS A 47 -3.27 -11.79 -6.92
C LYS A 47 -3.50 -12.55 -5.62
N LEU A 48 -3.04 -12.00 -4.49
CA LEU A 48 -3.22 -12.59 -3.18
C LEU A 48 -4.71 -12.75 -2.81
N LEU A 49 -5.52 -11.69 -3.00
CA LEU A 49 -6.97 -11.73 -2.77
C LEU A 49 -7.65 -12.81 -3.62
N ASN A 50 -7.27 -12.91 -4.90
CA ASN A 50 -7.82 -13.91 -5.81
C ASN A 50 -7.44 -15.35 -5.41
N GLU A 51 -6.21 -15.58 -4.96
CA GLU A 51 -5.79 -16.91 -4.49
C GLU A 51 -6.55 -17.34 -3.23
N ILE A 52 -6.80 -16.40 -2.30
CA ILE A 52 -7.60 -16.65 -1.08
C ILE A 52 -9.07 -16.92 -1.47
N LYS A 53 -9.62 -16.14 -2.40
CA LYS A 53 -10.98 -16.34 -2.96
C LYS A 53 -11.17 -17.71 -3.58
N ASN A 54 -10.18 -18.18 -4.34
CA ASN A 54 -10.21 -19.51 -4.95
C ASN A 54 -10.17 -20.66 -3.92
N LEU A 55 -9.78 -20.39 -2.68
CA LEU A 55 -9.82 -21.34 -1.56
C LEU A 55 -11.06 -21.19 -0.67
N GLY A 56 -12.00 -20.31 -1.04
CA GLY A 56 -13.32 -20.20 -0.41
C GLY A 56 -13.45 -19.10 0.66
N LYS A 57 -12.43 -18.25 0.86
CA LYS A 57 -12.52 -17.08 1.73
C LYS A 57 -12.49 -15.80 0.89
N ASN A 58 -13.34 -14.83 1.19
CA ASN A 58 -13.36 -13.55 0.49
C ASN A 58 -13.24 -12.40 1.50
N TYR A 59 -12.49 -11.37 1.14
CA TYR A 59 -12.48 -10.10 1.88
C TYR A 59 -13.38 -9.12 1.15
N ASP A 60 -14.15 -8.34 1.90
CA ASP A 60 -14.93 -7.24 1.34
C ASP A 60 -14.02 -6.10 0.87
N GLN A 61 -14.59 -5.14 0.13
CA GLN A 61 -13.82 -4.04 -0.44
C GLN A 61 -13.23 -3.13 0.63
N GLU A 62 -14.00 -2.79 1.66
CA GLU A 62 -13.56 -1.91 2.74
C GLU A 62 -12.35 -2.51 3.47
N THR A 63 -12.44 -3.78 3.87
CA THR A 63 -11.35 -4.52 4.51
C THR A 63 -10.10 -4.59 3.62
N SER A 64 -10.30 -4.79 2.31
CA SER A 64 -9.20 -4.84 1.34
C SER A 64 -8.51 -3.48 1.17
N VAL A 65 -9.27 -2.40 1.10
CA VAL A 65 -8.78 -1.02 1.04
C VAL A 65 -7.97 -0.69 2.29
N TYR A 66 -8.50 -0.94 3.48
CA TYR A 66 -7.80 -0.67 4.74
C TYR A 66 -6.51 -1.48 4.85
N LYS A 67 -6.53 -2.75 4.43
CA LYS A 67 -5.33 -3.58 4.46
C LYS A 67 -4.25 -3.03 3.55
N PHE A 68 -4.59 -2.66 2.31
CA PHE A 68 -3.62 -2.10 1.38
C PHE A 68 -3.05 -0.77 1.89
N LEU A 69 -3.90 0.14 2.36
CA LEU A 69 -3.48 1.42 2.95
C LEU A 69 -2.55 1.24 4.15
N ARG A 70 -2.78 0.24 5.02
CA ARG A 70 -1.87 -0.06 6.14
C ARG A 70 -0.52 -0.62 5.69
N GLY A 71 -0.47 -1.27 4.52
CA GLY A 71 0.74 -1.80 3.92
C GLY A 71 1.62 -0.76 3.25
N LEU A 72 1.10 0.45 2.98
CA LEU A 72 1.85 1.52 2.33
C LEU A 72 3.04 2.01 3.17
N PRO A 73 4.14 2.44 2.52
CA PRO A 73 5.31 3.02 3.19
C PRO A 73 4.95 4.30 3.96
N LYS A 74 5.82 4.73 4.88
CA LYS A 74 5.57 5.89 5.75
C LYS A 74 5.49 7.21 4.97
N GLU A 75 6.19 7.27 3.85
CA GLU A 75 6.21 8.39 2.91
C GLU A 75 4.79 8.72 2.38
N TRP A 76 3.88 7.74 2.43
CA TRP A 76 2.49 7.85 1.99
C TRP A 76 1.52 8.21 3.13
N ASP A 77 1.99 8.43 4.36
CA ASP A 77 1.10 8.65 5.52
C ASP A 77 0.17 9.87 5.32
N ALA A 78 0.66 10.97 4.75
CA ALA A 78 -0.16 12.14 4.46
C ALA A 78 -1.34 11.81 3.51
N LYS A 79 -1.06 11.05 2.44
CA LYS A 79 -2.08 10.62 1.47
C LYS A 79 -3.05 9.61 2.10
N LYS A 80 -2.52 8.66 2.89
CA LYS A 80 -3.29 7.65 3.64
C LYS A 80 -4.32 8.30 4.57
N TYR A 81 -3.91 9.28 5.37
CA TYR A 81 -4.81 10.01 6.25
C TYR A 81 -5.82 10.86 5.48
N ALA A 82 -5.42 11.49 4.37
CA ALA A 82 -6.34 12.25 3.54
C ALA A 82 -7.46 11.37 2.97
N ILE A 83 -7.12 10.18 2.44
CA ILE A 83 -8.10 9.21 1.93
C ILE A 83 -9.04 8.75 3.05
N GLN A 84 -8.48 8.37 4.21
CA GLN A 84 -9.26 7.92 5.37
C GLN A 84 -10.18 9.01 5.95
N SER A 85 -9.79 10.27 5.86
CA SER A 85 -10.57 11.41 6.38
C SER A 85 -11.61 11.93 5.39
N ALA A 86 -11.38 11.78 4.08
CA ALA A 86 -12.25 12.34 3.04
C ALA A 86 -13.35 11.40 2.57
N GLN A 87 -13.17 10.08 2.74
CA GLN A 87 -14.04 9.07 2.14
C GLN A 87 -14.84 8.34 3.22
N ASN A 88 -16.14 8.14 2.97
CA ASN A 88 -16.85 7.06 3.65
C ASN A 88 -16.39 5.74 2.99
N LEU A 89 -15.52 5.01 3.67
CA LEU A 89 -14.84 3.85 3.09
C LEU A 89 -15.78 2.68 2.75
N GLY A 90 -17.04 2.73 3.19
CA GLY A 90 -18.08 1.78 2.77
C GLY A 90 -18.46 1.85 1.29
N ASP A 91 -18.34 3.03 0.66
CA ASP A 91 -18.63 3.23 -0.78
C ASP A 91 -17.36 3.35 -1.64
N TYR A 92 -16.18 3.34 -1.00
CA TYR A 92 -14.90 3.55 -1.67
C TYR A 92 -14.35 2.23 -2.19
N THR A 93 -14.31 2.09 -3.52
CA THR A 93 -13.89 0.85 -4.17
C THR A 93 -12.38 0.70 -4.19
N PHE A 94 -11.91 -0.54 -4.19
CA PHE A 94 -10.48 -0.84 -4.33
C PHE A 94 -9.91 -0.32 -5.66
N ASP A 95 -10.71 -0.33 -6.74
CA ASP A 95 -10.30 0.21 -8.03
C ASP A 95 -10.11 1.73 -7.99
N ALA A 96 -10.98 2.46 -7.27
CA ALA A 96 -10.81 3.89 -7.05
C ALA A 96 -9.52 4.20 -6.28
N LEU A 97 -9.21 3.41 -5.24
CA LEU A 97 -7.95 3.48 -4.52
C LEU A 97 -6.76 3.28 -5.47
N CYS A 98 -6.79 2.25 -6.32
CA CYS A 98 -5.73 1.96 -7.26
C CYS A 98 -5.45 3.15 -8.18
N GLY A 99 -6.50 3.75 -8.74
CA GLY A 99 -6.39 4.93 -9.59
C GLY A 99 -5.77 6.12 -8.86
N GLU A 100 -6.25 6.42 -7.65
CA GLU A 100 -5.78 7.56 -6.86
C GLU A 100 -4.30 7.42 -6.45
N LEU A 101 -3.87 6.22 -6.04
CA LEU A 101 -2.48 5.98 -5.68
C LEU A 101 -1.55 5.99 -6.90
N THR A 102 -2.01 5.49 -8.05
CA THR A 102 -1.23 5.51 -9.30
C THR A 102 -0.98 6.94 -9.77
N VAL A 103 -2.00 7.80 -9.73
CA VAL A 103 -1.86 9.23 -10.06
C VAL A 103 -0.90 9.91 -9.09
N HIS A 104 -1.03 9.65 -7.79
CA HIS A 104 -0.13 10.25 -6.80
C HIS A 104 1.33 9.83 -6.99
N GLU A 105 1.58 8.55 -7.31
CA GLU A 105 2.94 8.08 -7.60
C GLU A 105 3.54 8.79 -8.82
N PHE A 106 2.74 9.00 -9.86
CA PHE A 106 3.15 9.72 -11.05
C PHE A 106 3.52 11.19 -10.72
N GLU A 107 2.69 11.88 -9.94
CA GLU A 107 2.96 13.26 -9.49
C GLU A 107 4.25 13.38 -8.67
N LEU A 108 4.52 12.42 -7.79
CA LEU A 108 5.75 12.38 -6.99
C LEU A 108 6.99 12.19 -7.88
N LYS A 109 6.92 11.28 -8.85
CA LYS A 109 8.00 11.02 -9.81
C LYS A 109 8.25 12.22 -10.72
N ASP A 110 7.20 12.88 -11.20
CA ASP A 110 7.33 14.06 -12.05
C ASP A 110 7.94 15.25 -11.28
N ARG A 111 7.48 15.49 -10.04
CA ARG A 111 8.08 16.51 -9.15
C ARG A 111 9.57 16.25 -8.93
N ALA A 112 9.94 15.02 -8.57
CA ALA A 112 11.35 14.67 -8.35
C ALA A 112 12.21 14.89 -9.61
N ARG A 113 11.67 14.58 -10.79
CA ARG A 113 12.32 14.83 -12.08
C ARG A 113 12.52 16.32 -12.34
N LEU A 114 11.51 17.14 -12.11
CA LEU A 114 11.58 18.61 -12.26
C LEU A 114 12.58 19.22 -11.28
N GLU A 115 12.60 18.77 -10.02
CA GLU A 115 13.58 19.23 -9.02
C GLU A 115 15.02 18.88 -9.45
N ALA A 116 15.26 17.66 -9.94
CA ALA A 116 16.57 17.25 -10.46
C ALA A 116 17.02 18.08 -11.67
N LEU A 117 16.09 18.47 -12.56
CA LEU A 117 16.36 19.34 -13.70
C LEU A 117 16.62 20.81 -13.28
N SER A 118 16.03 21.25 -12.16
CA SER A 118 16.13 22.63 -11.68
C SER A 118 17.42 22.97 -10.93
N GLY A 119 18.27 21.98 -10.60
CA GLY A 119 19.66 22.17 -10.17
C GLY A 119 19.86 23.20 -9.04
N GLY A 120 19.66 22.79 -7.78
CA GLY A 120 20.28 23.40 -6.59
C GLY A 120 20.33 24.93 -6.51
N THR A 121 19.27 25.57 -6.02
CA THR A 121 19.40 26.86 -5.34
C THR A 121 18.92 26.73 -3.90
N LYS A 122 19.80 26.23 -3.02
CA LYS A 122 19.75 26.69 -1.62
C LYS A 122 20.10 28.17 -1.65
N SER A 123 19.10 29.02 -1.86
CA SER A 123 19.21 30.46 -1.70
C SER A 123 19.55 30.71 -0.23
N SER A 124 20.84 30.97 0.01
CA SER A 124 21.38 31.46 1.26
C SER A 124 20.67 32.76 1.60
N ARG A 125 19.69 32.70 2.51
CA ARG A 125 19.19 33.91 3.17
C ARG A 125 20.14 34.17 4.33
N LYS A 126 21.16 34.99 4.04
CA LYS A 126 22.18 35.49 4.95
C LYS A 126 21.55 36.07 6.21
N ASP A 127 22.05 35.67 7.38
CA ASP A 127 21.77 36.32 8.66
C ASP A 127 22.14 37.81 8.56
N ILE A 128 21.14 38.69 8.68
CA ILE A 128 21.37 40.13 8.90
C ILE A 128 21.69 40.29 10.39
N ALA A 129 22.98 40.46 10.69
CA ALA A 129 23.45 40.84 12.00
C ALA A 129 22.91 42.25 12.36
N LEU A 130 22.07 42.32 13.39
CA LEU A 130 21.65 43.57 14.02
C LEU A 130 22.83 44.15 14.81
N LYS A 131 23.52 45.15 14.26
CA LYS A 131 24.40 46.00 15.08
C LYS A 131 23.53 46.98 15.86
N ALA A 132 23.35 46.70 17.15
CA ALA A 132 22.89 47.69 18.11
C ALA A 132 23.97 48.78 18.22
N ASN A 133 23.62 50.00 17.87
CA ASN A 133 24.40 51.20 18.16
C ASN A 133 24.10 51.64 19.60
N SER A 134 24.93 51.22 20.55
CA SER A 134 25.02 51.91 21.83
C SER A 134 25.81 53.20 21.64
N SER A 135 25.21 54.34 21.96
CA SER A 135 25.93 55.61 22.16
C SER A 135 25.05 56.59 22.92
N PRO A 136 25.64 57.55 23.65
CA PRO A 136 26.73 57.44 24.62
C PRO A 136 26.21 57.41 26.07
#